data_AF-A0A1Z2L6N1-F1
#
_entry.id   AF-A0A1Z2L6N1-F1
#
_cell.length_a   1.000
_cell.length_b   1.000
_cell.length_c   1.000
_cell.angle_alpha   90.00
_cell.angle_beta   90.00
_cell.angle_gamma   90.00
#
_symmetry.space_group_name_H-M   'P 1'
#
loop_
_entity.id
_entity.type
_entity.pdbx_description
1 polymer ?
#
loop_
_entity_poly.entity_id
_entity_poly.type
_entity_poly.pdbx_seq_one_letter_code
_entity_poly.pdbx_strand_id
1 'polypeptide(L)'
;MVVMSSWPHDPRPSLPTAALPSPPLPAAPVAPVAPFPASRSFPTAHPFAPDLPTRAALPQRPRIPAQRRSGPPGPRTQPPAAAYVTLAGADWLASASRFPRSVHALWADNPAAPIVLPCGTVFDVVGVPALFGRRVLDRLWADGPGSGPVAVQRGRLLLFAAPGTAQRLPALLGWEEWARAMPPLLCHGTGDAVTLPPLYPQGEDEPVPPASRWLVAPEVRHPWLPDAEVLLWACVRVARTAAEAAPAVPEPPAPGARPLDRPAAQSPTPTPVTSTSPLSPR
;
A
#
# COMPACT_ATOMS: atom_id res chain seq x y z
N MET A 1 38.64 3.04 -78.83
CA MET A 1 38.23 4.42 -79.18
C MET A 1 37.65 5.04 -77.93
N VAL A 2 38.39 5.98 -77.31
CA VAL A 2 37.92 7.19 -76.57
C VAL A 2 37.10 6.90 -75.28
N VAL A 3 37.42 7.35 -74.05
CA VAL A 3 37.96 8.64 -73.56
C VAL A 3 38.76 8.43 -72.25
N MET A 4 39.91 9.11 -72.14
CA MET A 4 40.64 9.43 -70.91
C MET A 4 39.99 10.63 -70.18
N SER A 5 39.89 10.59 -68.86
CA SER A 5 39.93 11.78 -67.97
C SER A 5 40.16 11.27 -66.53
N SER A 6 41.41 11.16 -66.10
CA SER A 6 42.12 12.17 -65.29
C SER A 6 41.42 12.46 -63.96
N TRP A 7 41.83 11.74 -62.92
CA TRP A 7 41.48 11.98 -61.51
C TRP A 7 42.37 13.08 -60.93
N PRO A 8 41.82 14.10 -60.26
CA PRO A 8 42.60 15.12 -59.56
C PRO A 8 43.14 14.61 -58.21
N HIS A 9 44.27 15.19 -57.83
CA HIS A 9 45.13 14.89 -56.69
C HIS A 9 44.44 14.68 -55.33
N ASP A 10 45.03 13.71 -54.63
CA ASP A 10 44.93 13.41 -53.20
C ASP A 10 45.41 14.58 -52.31
N PRO A 11 44.55 15.11 -51.42
CA PRO A 11 44.99 15.78 -50.21
C PRO A 11 44.98 14.77 -49.04
N ARG A 12 46.19 14.44 -48.58
CA ARG A 12 46.50 13.71 -47.34
C ARG A 12 45.44 13.94 -46.24
N PRO A 13 44.85 12.90 -45.64
CA PRO A 13 44.02 13.07 -44.46
C PRO A 13 44.91 13.47 -43.26
N SER A 14 44.69 14.69 -42.77
CA SER A 14 45.22 15.16 -41.49
C SER A 14 44.77 14.22 -40.37
N LEU A 15 45.74 13.64 -39.68
CA LEU A 15 45.54 12.82 -38.48
C LEU A 15 44.71 13.60 -37.44
N PRO A 16 43.67 12.99 -36.83
CA PRO A 16 43.06 13.58 -35.65
C PRO A 16 44.06 13.52 -34.49
N THR A 17 44.48 14.70 -34.01
CA THR A 17 45.16 14.87 -32.73
C THR A 17 44.37 14.13 -31.64
N ALA A 18 44.99 13.12 -31.06
CA ALA A 18 44.50 12.47 -29.86
C ALA A 18 44.38 13.52 -28.76
N ALA A 19 43.14 13.84 -28.37
CA ALA A 19 42.85 14.61 -27.18
C ALA A 19 43.34 13.80 -25.98
N LEU A 20 44.32 14.35 -25.25
CA LEU A 20 44.79 13.83 -23.98
C LEU A 20 43.61 13.70 -23.00
N PRO A 21 43.52 12.62 -22.21
CA PRO A 21 42.51 12.49 -21.18
C PRO A 21 42.72 13.55 -20.10
N SER A 22 41.68 14.32 -19.81
CA SER A 22 41.65 15.28 -18.69
C SER A 22 41.97 14.57 -17.36
N PRO A 23 42.74 15.19 -16.45
CA PRO A 23 42.99 14.62 -15.13
C PRO A 23 41.67 14.56 -14.32
N PRO A 24 41.49 13.54 -13.48
CA PRO A 24 40.29 13.40 -12.66
C PRO A 24 40.22 14.54 -11.62
N LEU A 25 39.05 15.16 -11.54
CA LEU A 25 38.73 16.14 -10.49
C LEU A 25 38.90 15.51 -9.10
N PRO A 26 39.42 16.25 -8.11
CA PRO A 26 39.52 15.74 -6.74
C PRO A 26 38.15 15.45 -6.17
N ALA A 27 38.01 14.26 -5.57
CA ALA A 27 36.80 13.83 -4.87
C ALA A 27 36.44 14.87 -3.79
N ALA A 28 35.25 15.46 -3.91
CA ALA A 28 34.69 16.29 -2.87
C ALA A 28 34.51 15.45 -1.59
N PRO A 29 34.84 16.00 -0.39
CA PRO A 29 34.64 15.28 0.85
C PRO A 29 33.15 14.97 1.03
N VAL A 30 32.84 13.69 1.24
CA VAL A 30 31.51 13.22 1.64
C VAL A 30 31.19 13.86 2.98
N ALA A 31 30.27 14.81 2.97
CA ALA A 31 29.72 15.39 4.20
C ALA A 31 29.02 14.28 5.00
N PRO A 32 29.20 14.21 6.32
CA PRO A 32 28.48 13.25 7.15
C PRO A 32 26.97 13.50 7.04
N VAL A 33 26.22 12.42 6.82
CA VAL A 33 24.76 12.40 6.90
C VAL A 33 24.34 12.92 8.28
N ALA A 34 23.70 14.07 8.31
CA ALA A 34 23.12 14.61 9.52
C ALA A 34 22.02 13.65 10.04
N PRO A 35 21.97 13.35 11.35
CA PRO A 35 20.89 12.56 11.91
C PRO A 35 19.55 13.30 11.74
N PHE A 36 18.49 12.52 11.49
CA PHE A 36 17.10 12.95 11.44
C PHE A 36 16.79 14.00 12.53
N PRO A 37 16.16 15.14 12.20
CA PRO A 37 15.66 16.03 13.23
C PRO A 37 14.51 15.33 13.97
N ALA A 38 14.79 14.88 15.19
CA ALA A 38 13.76 14.62 16.17
C ALA A 38 13.04 15.94 16.50
N SER A 39 11.71 15.87 16.61
CA SER A 39 10.83 16.94 17.06
C SER A 39 10.62 18.10 16.10
N ARG A 40 9.72 17.92 15.13
CA ARG A 40 8.81 19.03 14.79
C ARG A 40 7.68 19.03 15.81
N SER A 41 7.74 19.98 16.73
CA SER A 41 6.62 20.34 17.60
C SER A 41 5.43 20.72 16.72
N PHE A 42 4.34 19.97 16.85
CA PHE A 42 3.06 20.33 16.25
C PHE A 42 2.49 21.53 17.00
N PRO A 43 1.90 22.53 16.32
CA PRO A 43 1.15 23.57 17.00
C PRO A 43 -0.08 22.94 17.67
N THR A 44 -0.13 23.01 18.99
CA THR A 44 -1.34 22.76 19.78
C THR A 44 -2.47 23.62 19.23
N ALA A 45 -3.54 22.98 18.77
CA ALA A 45 -4.77 23.65 18.40
C ALA A 45 -5.29 24.40 19.64
N HIS A 46 -5.33 25.74 19.57
CA HIS A 46 -6.02 26.55 20.56
C HIS A 46 -7.52 26.19 20.56
N PRO A 47 -8.18 26.07 21.73
CA PRO A 47 -9.61 25.89 21.79
C PRO A 47 -10.31 27.15 21.26
N PHE A 48 -11.04 26.97 20.15
CA PHE A 48 -11.92 27.97 19.56
C PHE A 48 -13.13 28.16 20.48
N ALA A 49 -13.18 29.26 21.22
CA ALA A 49 -14.36 29.67 21.99
C ALA A 49 -15.37 30.33 21.05
N PRO A 50 -16.61 29.84 20.93
CA PRO A 50 -17.65 30.58 20.25
C PRO A 50 -18.24 31.64 21.20
N ASP A 51 -18.10 32.92 20.82
CA ASP A 51 -18.82 34.04 21.42
C ASP A 51 -20.35 33.85 21.21
N LEU A 52 -21.08 33.74 22.32
CA LEU A 52 -22.54 33.71 22.36
C LEU A 52 -23.07 35.14 22.46
N PRO A 53 -23.86 35.65 21.51
CA PRO A 53 -24.63 36.87 21.73
C PRO A 53 -25.87 36.61 22.61
N THR A 54 -25.99 37.46 23.63
CA THR A 54 -27.11 37.64 24.56
C THR A 54 -28.50 37.47 23.93
N ARG A 55 -29.31 36.62 24.57
CA ARG A 55 -30.71 36.31 24.24
C ARG A 55 -31.62 37.49 24.57
N ALA A 56 -32.00 38.27 23.57
CA ALA A 56 -33.15 39.18 23.66
C ALA A 56 -34.46 38.37 23.69
N ALA A 57 -35.34 38.71 24.64
CA ALA A 57 -36.61 38.05 24.88
C ALA A 57 -37.64 38.37 23.79
N LEU A 58 -38.22 37.34 23.17
CA LEU A 58 -39.37 37.43 22.27
C LEU A 58 -40.66 37.01 22.99
N PRO A 59 -41.82 37.63 22.68
CA PRO A 59 -43.08 37.41 23.37
C PRO A 59 -43.71 36.04 23.04
N GLN A 60 -44.36 35.45 24.04
CA GLN A 60 -44.91 34.10 24.01
C GLN A 60 -46.10 33.99 23.04
N ARG A 61 -46.03 33.02 22.11
CA ARG A 61 -47.14 32.62 21.23
C ARG A 61 -48.04 31.58 21.92
N PRO A 62 -49.35 31.56 21.61
CA PRO A 62 -50.34 30.76 22.33
C PRO A 62 -50.21 29.25 22.07
N ARG A 63 -50.49 28.46 23.11
CA ARG A 63 -50.47 26.99 23.13
C ARG A 63 -51.55 26.40 22.23
N ILE A 64 -51.15 25.57 21.27
CA ILE A 64 -52.03 24.71 20.45
C ILE A 64 -52.04 23.29 21.07
N PRO A 65 -53.18 22.58 21.16
CA PRO A 65 -53.26 21.26 21.80
C PRO A 65 -52.48 20.18 21.04
N ALA A 66 -51.91 19.25 21.80
CA ALA A 66 -51.04 18.17 21.33
C ALA A 66 -51.73 17.24 20.34
N GLN A 67 -51.19 17.17 19.12
CA GLN A 67 -51.56 16.15 18.15
C GLN A 67 -50.63 14.95 18.30
N ARG A 68 -51.22 13.83 18.72
CA ARG A 68 -50.62 12.51 18.86
C ARG A 68 -50.01 12.09 17.51
N ARG A 69 -48.68 12.09 17.39
CA ARG A 69 -47.96 11.49 16.25
C ARG A 69 -46.75 10.71 16.75
N SER A 70 -46.85 9.39 16.57
CA SER A 70 -45.78 8.38 16.38
C SER A 70 -44.44 8.65 17.06
N GLY A 71 -44.07 7.75 17.98
CA GLY A 71 -42.84 7.80 18.76
C GLY A 71 -41.57 7.88 17.90
N PRO A 72 -40.44 8.26 18.52
CA PRO A 72 -39.20 8.52 17.81
C PRO A 72 -38.80 7.27 17.03
N PRO A 73 -38.36 7.39 15.76
CA PRO A 73 -37.66 6.29 15.13
C PRO A 73 -36.50 5.92 16.06
N GLY A 74 -36.40 4.64 16.42
CA GLY A 74 -35.27 4.11 17.19
C GLY A 74 -33.95 4.53 16.53
N PRO A 75 -32.82 4.49 17.27
CA PRO A 75 -31.54 4.94 16.74
C PRO A 75 -31.32 4.21 15.41
N ARG A 76 -31.42 4.95 14.31
CA ARG A 76 -30.92 4.48 13.02
C ARG A 76 -29.45 4.27 13.30
N THR A 77 -29.02 3.02 13.36
CA THR A 77 -27.62 2.66 13.27
C THR A 77 -27.12 3.37 12.03
N GLN A 78 -26.41 4.48 12.26
CA GLN A 78 -25.76 5.20 11.19
C GLN A 78 -24.88 4.14 10.50
N PRO A 79 -25.08 3.85 9.21
CA PRO A 79 -24.20 2.91 8.53
C PRO A 79 -22.77 3.40 8.74
N PRO A 80 -21.80 2.50 8.99
CA PRO A 80 -20.45 2.91 9.34
C PRO A 80 -19.95 3.92 8.30
N ALA A 81 -19.42 5.05 8.79
CA ALA A 81 -19.03 6.22 8.01
C ALA A 81 -18.06 5.94 6.82
N ALA A 82 -17.54 4.71 6.72
CA ALA A 82 -16.69 4.20 5.65
C ALA A 82 -17.36 4.10 4.25
N ALA A 83 -18.67 4.28 4.12
CA ALA A 83 -19.40 3.74 2.97
C ALA A 83 -19.65 4.71 1.80
N TYR A 84 -19.63 6.03 1.98
CA TYR A 84 -20.09 6.97 0.95
C TYR A 84 -19.16 8.16 0.74
N VAL A 85 -18.96 8.52 -0.53
CA VAL A 85 -18.19 9.70 -0.92
C VAL A 85 -19.05 10.95 -0.72
N THR A 86 -18.54 11.95 -0.01
CA THR A 86 -19.24 13.23 0.14
C THR A 86 -19.14 14.04 -1.15
N LEU A 87 -19.97 15.08 -1.31
CA LEU A 87 -19.84 15.98 -2.47
C LEU A 87 -18.46 16.64 -2.53
N ALA A 88 -17.90 17.05 -1.39
CA ALA A 88 -16.55 17.61 -1.32
C ALA A 88 -15.47 16.59 -1.72
N GLY A 89 -15.64 15.32 -1.35
CA GLY A 89 -14.77 14.23 -1.80
C GLY A 89 -14.91 13.93 -3.29
N ALA A 90 -16.13 13.99 -3.82
CA ALA A 90 -16.40 13.84 -5.25
C ALA A 90 -15.75 14.98 -6.05
N ASP A 91 -15.81 16.22 -5.57
CA ASP A 91 -15.13 17.37 -6.18
C ASP A 91 -13.61 17.17 -6.23
N TRP A 92 -13.03 16.65 -5.15
CA TRP A 92 -11.61 16.30 -5.10
C TRP A 92 -11.26 15.23 -6.12
N LEU A 93 -12.01 14.12 -6.18
CA LEU A 93 -11.80 13.07 -7.17
C LEU A 93 -11.93 13.61 -8.60
N ALA A 94 -13.01 14.35 -8.91
CA ALA A 94 -13.24 14.92 -10.24
C ALA A 94 -12.13 15.87 -10.69
N SER A 95 -11.48 16.57 -9.75
CA SER A 95 -10.36 17.47 -10.05
C SER A 95 -9.13 16.78 -10.64
N ALA A 96 -9.01 15.45 -10.53
CA ALA A 96 -7.93 14.70 -11.18
C ALA A 96 -8.05 14.74 -12.71
N SER A 97 -9.27 14.82 -13.23
CA SER A 97 -9.55 14.93 -14.66
C SER A 97 -9.33 16.37 -15.18
N ARG A 98 -8.92 16.49 -16.45
CA ARG A 98 -8.91 17.79 -17.15
C ARG A 98 -10.32 18.35 -17.38
N PHE A 99 -11.35 17.52 -17.26
CA PHE A 99 -12.75 17.90 -17.43
C PHE A 99 -13.59 17.51 -16.20
N PRO A 100 -13.41 18.19 -15.03
CA PRO A 100 -14.14 17.83 -13.80
C PRO A 100 -15.66 17.87 -13.97
N ARG A 101 -16.19 18.83 -14.73
CA ARG A 101 -17.63 18.94 -15.01
C ARG A 101 -18.19 17.70 -15.72
N SER A 102 -17.43 17.12 -16.65
CA SER A 102 -17.83 15.89 -17.35
C SER A 102 -17.86 14.71 -16.40
N VAL A 103 -16.90 14.63 -15.47
CA VAL A 103 -16.88 13.60 -14.41
C VAL A 103 -18.12 13.72 -13.52
N HIS A 104 -18.47 14.94 -13.08
CA HIS A 104 -19.70 15.16 -12.32
C HIS A 104 -20.97 14.80 -13.11
N ALA A 105 -21.01 15.11 -14.40
CA ALA A 105 -22.15 14.74 -15.25
C ALA A 105 -22.33 13.21 -15.35
N LEU A 106 -21.22 12.45 -15.46
CA LEU A 106 -21.26 10.99 -15.45
C LEU A 106 -21.80 10.42 -14.13
N TRP A 107 -21.40 11.00 -12.99
CA TRP A 107 -21.94 10.58 -11.69
C TRP A 107 -23.38 11.02 -11.45
N ALA A 108 -23.78 12.17 -11.99
CA ALA A 108 -25.16 12.62 -11.91
C ALA A 108 -26.10 11.70 -12.71
N ASP A 109 -25.62 11.18 -13.85
CA ASP A 109 -26.35 10.21 -14.68
C ASP A 109 -26.40 8.83 -14.01
N ASN A 110 -25.27 8.34 -13.49
CA ASN A 110 -25.21 7.08 -12.76
C ASN A 110 -24.26 7.13 -11.54
N PRO A 111 -24.77 7.41 -10.34
CA PRO A 111 -23.95 7.54 -9.13
C PRO A 111 -23.40 6.19 -8.62
N ALA A 112 -23.97 5.08 -9.10
CA ALA A 112 -23.59 3.74 -8.75
C ALA A 112 -22.59 3.10 -9.75
N ALA A 113 -22.22 3.81 -10.81
CA ALA A 113 -21.23 3.34 -11.76
C ALA A 113 -19.80 3.57 -11.23
N PRO A 114 -18.88 2.59 -11.41
CA PRO A 114 -17.46 2.85 -11.22
C PRO A 114 -16.97 3.81 -12.29
N ILE A 115 -15.94 4.60 -11.97
CA ILE A 115 -15.36 5.59 -12.89
C ILE A 115 -13.85 5.44 -13.00
N VAL A 116 -13.31 5.74 -14.18
CA VAL A 116 -11.86 5.75 -14.41
C VAL A 116 -11.35 7.18 -14.30
N LEU A 117 -10.38 7.41 -13.42
CA LEU A 117 -9.74 8.71 -13.24
C LEU A 117 -8.23 8.61 -13.48
N PRO A 118 -7.61 9.65 -14.08
CA PRO A 118 -6.17 9.70 -14.25
C PRO A 118 -5.45 9.85 -12.91
N CYS A 119 -4.26 9.26 -12.79
CA CYS A 119 -3.35 9.41 -11.66
C CYS A 119 -2.23 10.41 -11.98
N GLY A 120 -1.46 10.81 -10.96
CA GLY A 120 -0.30 11.70 -11.12
C GLY A 120 -0.58 13.19 -11.15
N THR A 121 -1.85 13.61 -11.14
CA THR A 121 -2.23 15.03 -11.10
C THR A 121 -2.55 15.47 -9.68
N VAL A 122 -3.59 14.87 -9.09
CA VAL A 122 -4.10 15.21 -7.75
C VAL A 122 -3.73 14.14 -6.72
N PHE A 123 -3.62 12.90 -7.15
CA PHE A 123 -3.20 11.77 -6.34
C PHE A 123 -2.50 10.72 -7.21
N ASP A 124 -1.66 9.92 -6.57
CA ASP A 124 -1.22 8.63 -7.07
C ASP A 124 -2.00 7.52 -6.37
N VAL A 125 -1.97 6.30 -6.92
CA VAL A 125 -2.58 5.14 -6.27
C VAL A 125 -1.60 3.99 -6.17
N VAL A 126 -1.46 3.44 -4.97
CA VAL A 126 -0.66 2.24 -4.71
C VAL A 126 -1.60 1.06 -4.42
N GLY A 127 -1.63 0.11 -5.36
CA GLY A 127 -2.39 -1.12 -5.29
C GLY A 127 -1.62 -2.26 -4.61
N VAL A 128 -2.04 -2.64 -3.41
CA VAL A 128 -1.40 -3.67 -2.58
C VAL A 128 -2.31 -4.89 -2.40
N PRO A 129 -1.80 -6.13 -2.29
CA PRO A 129 -2.66 -7.30 -2.03
C PRO A 129 -3.45 -7.14 -0.73
N ALA A 130 -4.73 -7.54 -0.71
CA ALA A 130 -5.66 -7.12 0.33
C ALA A 130 -5.22 -7.44 1.78
N LEU A 131 -4.65 -8.62 2.03
CA LEU A 131 -4.22 -9.01 3.38
C LEU A 131 -3.03 -8.18 3.86
N PHE A 132 -2.04 -7.97 2.99
CA PHE A 132 -0.90 -7.12 3.29
C PHE A 132 -1.33 -5.66 3.46
N GLY A 133 -2.18 -5.17 2.56
CA GLY A 133 -2.72 -3.82 2.60
C GLY A 133 -3.51 -3.51 3.86
N ARG A 134 -4.27 -4.46 4.40
CA ARG A 134 -4.97 -4.27 5.68
C ARG A 134 -3.99 -4.03 6.82
N ARG A 135 -2.92 -4.83 6.91
CA ARG A 135 -1.87 -4.62 7.92
C ARG A 135 -1.13 -3.29 7.73
N VAL A 136 -0.91 -2.88 6.48
CA VAL A 136 -0.34 -1.56 6.16
C VAL A 136 -1.27 -0.44 6.63
N LEU A 137 -2.57 -0.56 6.35
CA LEU A 137 -3.59 0.38 6.79
C LEU A 137 -3.67 0.47 8.32
N ASP A 138 -3.69 -0.68 8.99
CA ASP A 138 -3.67 -0.76 10.46
C ASP A 138 -2.43 -0.05 11.01
N ARG A 139 -1.26 -0.24 10.38
CA ARG A 139 -0.01 0.41 10.81
C ARG A 139 -0.01 1.92 10.58
N LEU A 140 -0.58 2.37 9.46
CA LEU A 140 -0.73 3.79 9.14
C LEU A 140 -1.64 4.52 10.14
N TRP A 141 -2.66 3.84 10.69
CA TRP A 141 -3.55 4.40 11.72
C TRP A 141 -3.00 4.29 13.14
N ALA A 142 -2.38 3.16 13.48
CA ALA A 142 -1.91 2.92 14.84
C ALA A 142 -0.67 3.75 15.19
N ASP A 143 0.27 3.89 14.26
CA ASP A 143 1.58 4.51 14.55
C ASP A 143 2.02 5.52 13.48
N GLY A 144 1.19 5.71 12.46
CA GLY A 144 1.44 6.61 11.36
C GLY A 144 0.57 7.86 11.43
N PRO A 145 0.74 8.77 10.47
CA PRO A 145 -0.05 10.01 10.36
C PRO A 145 -1.47 9.80 9.83
N GLY A 146 -1.90 8.56 9.57
CA GLY A 146 -3.12 8.24 8.84
C GLY A 146 -2.85 7.58 7.49
N SER A 147 -3.90 7.16 6.77
CA SER A 147 -3.80 6.54 5.44
C SER A 147 -4.41 7.33 4.29
N GLY A 148 -5.17 8.39 4.59
CA GLY A 148 -6.02 9.05 3.59
C GLY A 148 -7.13 8.13 3.05
N PRO A 149 -7.72 8.44 1.89
CA PRO A 149 -8.74 7.63 1.24
C PRO A 149 -8.22 6.25 0.83
N VAL A 150 -9.06 5.23 1.00
CA VAL A 150 -8.71 3.83 0.69
C VAL A 150 -9.89 3.12 0.06
N ALA A 151 -9.64 2.42 -1.04
CA ALA A 151 -10.62 1.58 -1.70
C ALA A 151 -10.16 0.11 -1.78
N VAL A 152 -11.10 -0.81 -1.97
CA VAL A 152 -10.83 -2.18 -2.44
C VAL A 152 -11.19 -2.25 -3.91
N GLN A 153 -10.33 -2.89 -4.69
CA GLN A 153 -10.61 -3.22 -6.08
C GLN A 153 -10.03 -4.61 -6.40
N ARG A 154 -10.91 -5.56 -6.76
CA ARG A 154 -10.54 -6.92 -7.23
C ARG A 154 -9.48 -7.62 -6.35
N GLY A 155 -9.68 -7.58 -5.02
CA GLY A 155 -8.76 -8.23 -4.06
C GLY A 155 -7.47 -7.46 -3.77
N ARG A 156 -7.36 -6.22 -4.22
CA ARG A 156 -6.30 -5.28 -3.83
C ARG A 156 -6.88 -4.11 -3.04
N LEU A 157 -6.10 -3.60 -2.09
CA LEU A 157 -6.36 -2.30 -1.49
C LEU A 157 -5.67 -1.24 -2.35
N LEU A 158 -6.42 -0.21 -2.69
CA LEU A 158 -5.96 0.98 -3.39
C LEU A 158 -5.76 2.09 -2.35
N LEU A 159 -4.50 2.37 -2.03
CA LEU A 159 -4.11 3.45 -1.14
C LEU A 159 -3.89 4.71 -1.99
N PHE A 160 -4.64 5.77 -1.72
CA PHE A 160 -4.43 7.06 -2.37
C PHE A 160 -3.25 7.75 -1.72
N ALA A 161 -2.31 8.25 -2.53
CA ALA A 161 -1.05 8.81 -2.08
C ALA A 161 -0.77 10.16 -2.74
N ALA A 162 0.18 10.89 -2.18
CA ALA A 162 0.60 12.17 -2.74
C ALA A 162 1.17 11.97 -4.17
N PRO A 163 0.92 12.89 -5.11
CA PRO A 163 1.49 12.81 -6.47
C PRO A 163 3.01 12.65 -6.47
N GLY A 164 3.54 11.78 -7.33
CA GLY A 164 4.96 11.41 -7.40
C GLY A 164 5.33 10.21 -6.54
N THR A 165 4.44 9.75 -5.65
CA THR A 165 4.65 8.54 -4.84
C THR A 165 4.83 7.30 -5.70
N ALA A 166 4.06 7.16 -6.78
CA ALA A 166 4.13 6.00 -7.65
C ALA A 166 5.49 5.82 -8.33
N GLN A 167 6.23 6.90 -8.57
CA GLN A 167 7.59 6.86 -9.10
C GLN A 167 8.61 6.63 -7.97
N ARG A 168 8.42 7.30 -6.84
CA ARG A 168 9.41 7.34 -5.74
C ARG A 168 9.41 6.08 -4.90
N LEU A 169 8.25 5.50 -4.61
CA LEU A 169 8.13 4.31 -3.75
C LEU A 169 8.87 3.08 -4.32
N PRO A 170 8.70 2.69 -5.60
CA PRO A 170 9.47 1.58 -6.16
C PRO A 170 10.98 1.83 -6.15
N ALA A 171 11.41 3.08 -6.38
CA ALA A 171 12.82 3.44 -6.31
C ALA A 171 13.37 3.22 -4.90
N LEU A 172 12.68 3.71 -3.86
CA LEU A 172 13.08 3.50 -2.47
C LEU A 172 13.12 2.01 -2.08
N LEU A 173 12.14 1.23 -2.51
CA LEU A 173 12.11 -0.23 -2.25
C LEU A 173 13.24 -0.97 -2.96
N GLY A 174 13.64 -0.51 -4.14
CA GLY A 174 14.74 -1.10 -4.90
C GLY A 174 16.12 -0.79 -4.30
N TRP A 175 16.31 0.43 -3.81
CA TRP A 175 17.58 0.86 -3.22
C TRP A 175 17.93 0.15 -1.91
N GLU A 176 16.92 -0.13 -1.10
CA GLU A 176 17.07 -0.72 0.23
C GLU A 176 16.89 -2.26 0.22
N GLU A 177 16.86 -2.88 -0.96
CA GLU A 177 16.71 -4.34 -1.19
C GLU A 177 15.42 -4.98 -0.59
N TRP A 178 14.50 -4.19 -0.04
CA TRP A 178 13.21 -4.66 0.51
C TRP A 178 12.29 -5.29 -0.53
N ALA A 179 12.54 -5.04 -1.82
CA ALA A 179 11.72 -5.54 -2.93
C ALA A 179 11.45 -7.06 -2.85
N ARG A 180 12.40 -7.87 -2.35
CA ARG A 180 12.24 -9.34 -2.24
C ARG A 180 11.27 -9.77 -1.13
N ALA A 181 11.18 -9.00 -0.05
CA ALA A 181 10.27 -9.26 1.07
C ALA A 181 8.88 -8.64 0.84
N MET A 182 8.73 -7.81 -0.20
CA MET A 182 7.51 -7.09 -0.49
C MET A 182 6.61 -7.90 -1.43
N PRO A 183 5.30 -8.02 -1.15
CA PRO A 183 4.37 -8.49 -2.17
C PRO A 183 4.36 -7.56 -3.39
N PRO A 184 3.89 -8.02 -4.55
CA PRO A 184 3.87 -7.21 -5.77
C PRO A 184 2.96 -5.99 -5.60
N LEU A 185 3.57 -4.81 -5.48
CA LEU A 185 2.88 -3.53 -5.42
C LEU A 185 2.63 -3.01 -6.85
N LEU A 186 1.44 -2.45 -7.08
CA LEU A 186 1.13 -1.73 -8.30
C LEU A 186 1.16 -0.24 -8.00
N CYS A 187 1.96 0.53 -8.73
CA CYS A 187 2.07 1.97 -8.53
C CYS A 187 1.49 2.66 -9.77
N HIS A 188 0.41 3.41 -9.58
CA HIS A 188 -0.27 4.17 -10.63
C HIS A 188 0.03 5.66 -10.43
N GLY A 189 0.81 6.24 -11.34
CA GLY A 189 1.26 7.62 -11.28
C GLY A 189 0.89 8.41 -12.52
N THR A 190 1.73 9.37 -12.87
CA THR A 190 1.54 10.22 -14.06
C THR A 190 1.44 9.39 -15.33
N GLY A 191 0.32 9.54 -16.05
CA GLY A 191 0.05 8.82 -17.30
C GLY A 191 -0.77 7.55 -17.10
N ASP A 192 -0.93 7.08 -15.88
CA ASP A 192 -1.81 5.96 -15.54
C ASP A 192 -3.24 6.43 -15.25
N ALA A 193 -4.17 5.49 -15.26
CA ALA A 193 -5.53 5.70 -14.80
C ALA A 193 -6.00 4.52 -13.95
N VAL A 194 -6.88 4.80 -12.98
CA VAL A 194 -7.40 3.81 -12.04
C VAL A 194 -8.92 3.81 -12.06
N THR A 195 -9.52 2.62 -11.99
CA THR A 195 -10.97 2.48 -11.80
C THR A 195 -11.31 2.58 -10.32
N LEU A 196 -12.06 3.62 -9.97
CA LEU A 196 -12.52 3.87 -8.62
C LEU A 196 -13.89 3.23 -8.37
N PRO A 197 -14.17 2.85 -7.11
CA PRO A 197 -15.50 2.37 -6.76
C PRO A 197 -16.56 3.45 -6.99
N PRO A 198 -17.83 3.02 -7.11
CA PRO A 198 -18.97 3.93 -7.13
C PRO A 198 -18.97 4.90 -5.95
N LEU A 199 -19.54 6.09 -6.14
CA LEU A 199 -19.68 7.07 -5.05
C LEU A 199 -20.61 6.57 -3.95
N TYR A 200 -21.65 5.85 -4.37
CA TYR A 200 -22.62 5.22 -3.49
C TYR A 200 -22.55 3.71 -3.64
N PRO A 201 -22.45 2.96 -2.54
CA PRO A 201 -22.45 1.51 -2.58
C PRO A 201 -23.78 1.02 -3.13
N GLN A 202 -23.73 -0.06 -3.92
CA GLN A 202 -24.93 -0.83 -4.26
C GLN A 202 -25.53 -1.38 -2.95
N GLY A 203 -26.86 -1.49 -2.88
CA GLY A 203 -27.57 -1.87 -1.66
C GLY A 203 -27.10 -3.20 -1.06
N GLU A 204 -27.39 -3.38 0.24
CA GLU A 204 -26.93 -4.52 1.07
C GLU A 204 -27.52 -5.88 0.65
N ASP A 205 -28.43 -5.91 -0.33
CA ASP A 205 -29.17 -7.09 -0.79
C ASP A 205 -28.35 -8.04 -1.67
N GLU A 206 -27.10 -7.70 -2.03
CA GLU A 206 -26.22 -8.62 -2.76
C GLU A 206 -25.48 -9.57 -1.80
N PRO A 207 -25.62 -10.91 -1.98
CA PRO A 207 -24.98 -11.90 -1.10
C PRO A 207 -23.46 -11.95 -1.24
N VAL A 208 -22.87 -11.25 -2.22
CA VAL A 208 -21.43 -11.18 -2.47
C VAL A 208 -20.97 -9.74 -2.24
N PRO A 209 -19.92 -9.50 -1.41
CA PRO A 209 -19.40 -8.16 -1.24
C PRO A 209 -18.88 -7.63 -2.59
N PRO A 210 -19.20 -6.37 -2.95
CA PRO A 210 -18.87 -5.85 -4.28
C PRO A 210 -17.36 -5.90 -4.52
N ALA A 211 -17.00 -6.23 -5.76
CA ALA A 211 -15.61 -6.34 -6.20
C ALA A 211 -14.84 -5.00 -6.07
N SER A 212 -15.58 -3.89 -5.99
CA SER A 212 -15.06 -2.53 -5.78
C SER A 212 -15.86 -1.82 -4.69
N ARG A 213 -15.20 -1.28 -3.66
CA ARG A 213 -15.85 -0.44 -2.63
C ARG A 213 -14.87 0.45 -1.89
N TRP A 214 -15.36 1.50 -1.25
CA TRP A 214 -14.56 2.30 -0.32
C TRP A 214 -14.39 1.58 1.02
N LEU A 215 -13.17 1.64 1.58
CA LEU A 215 -12.90 1.32 3.01
C LEU A 215 -12.80 2.61 3.82
N VAL A 216 -12.26 3.66 3.21
CA VAL A 216 -12.18 5.01 3.74
C VAL A 216 -12.54 5.91 2.58
N ALA A 217 -13.79 6.37 2.53
CA ALA A 217 -14.24 7.25 1.46
C ALA A 217 -13.62 8.65 1.63
N PRO A 218 -13.33 9.37 0.53
CA PRO A 218 -12.96 10.78 0.62
C PRO A 218 -14.16 11.60 1.09
N GLU A 219 -13.99 12.31 2.21
CA GLU A 219 -15.02 13.13 2.82
C GLU A 219 -14.79 14.64 2.67
N VAL A 220 -13.57 15.04 2.30
CA VAL A 220 -13.13 16.43 2.24
C VAL A 220 -12.48 16.76 0.89
N ARG A 221 -12.44 18.06 0.55
CA ARG A 221 -11.89 18.56 -0.72
C ARG A 221 -10.36 18.47 -0.81
N HIS A 222 -9.70 18.44 0.34
CA HIS A 222 -8.24 18.35 0.45
C HIS A 222 -7.91 17.27 1.47
N PRO A 223 -8.10 15.98 1.12
CA PRO A 223 -7.77 14.90 2.04
C PRO A 223 -6.25 14.87 2.23
N TRP A 224 -5.84 14.51 3.44
CA TRP A 224 -4.44 14.19 3.68
C TRP A 224 -4.07 12.91 2.91
N LEU A 225 -2.88 12.88 2.30
CA LEU A 225 -2.39 11.76 1.53
C LEU A 225 -0.98 11.37 2.02
N PRO A 226 -0.71 10.07 2.24
CA PRO A 226 0.63 9.60 2.55
C PRO A 226 1.57 9.82 1.35
N ASP A 227 2.81 10.20 1.62
CA ASP A 227 3.89 10.23 0.63
C ASP A 227 4.58 8.86 0.52
N ALA A 228 5.60 8.79 -0.36
CA ALA A 228 6.34 7.55 -0.58
C ALA A 228 7.06 7.05 0.67
N GLU A 229 7.61 7.95 1.48
CA GLU A 229 8.34 7.65 2.70
C GLU A 229 7.42 7.06 3.78
N VAL A 230 6.23 7.64 3.97
CA VAL A 230 5.22 7.12 4.89
C VAL A 230 4.74 5.75 4.45
N LEU A 231 4.46 5.55 3.15
CA LEU A 231 4.06 4.23 2.65
C LEU A 231 5.18 3.20 2.75
N LEU A 232 6.43 3.58 2.45
CA LEU A 232 7.60 2.73 2.61
C LEU A 232 7.74 2.27 4.06
N TRP A 233 7.69 3.21 5.00
CA TRP A 233 7.77 2.94 6.44
C TRP A 233 6.72 1.92 6.89
N ALA A 234 5.47 2.07 6.45
CA ALA A 234 4.39 1.16 6.82
C ALA A 234 4.61 -0.24 6.20
N CYS A 235 4.93 -0.27 4.91
CA CYS A 235 5.16 -1.52 4.17
C CYS A 235 6.34 -2.31 4.76
N VAL A 236 7.48 -1.67 5.02
CA VAL A 236 8.67 -2.32 5.59
C VAL A 236 8.39 -2.90 6.97
N ARG A 237 7.67 -2.17 7.84
CA ARG A 237 7.31 -2.71 9.16
C ARG A 237 6.41 -3.93 9.06
N VAL A 238 5.42 -3.91 8.18
CA VAL A 238 4.53 -5.06 7.96
C VAL A 238 5.30 -6.25 7.38
N ALA A 239 6.24 -6.01 6.46
CA ALA A 239 7.08 -7.05 5.89
C ALA A 239 8.00 -7.68 6.96
N ARG A 240 8.60 -6.86 7.84
CA ARG A 240 9.45 -7.34 8.93
C ARG A 240 8.68 -8.16 9.96
N THR A 241 7.50 -7.71 10.39
CA THR A 241 6.69 -8.47 11.35
C THR A 241 6.19 -9.79 10.74
N ALA A 242 5.93 -9.83 9.43
CA ALA A 242 5.62 -11.07 8.74
C ALA A 242 6.81 -12.03 8.66
N ALA A 243 8.03 -11.52 8.46
CA ALA A 243 9.25 -12.32 8.46
C ALA A 243 9.59 -12.88 9.85
N GLU A 244 9.38 -12.10 10.91
CA GLU A 244 9.59 -12.54 12.31
C GLU A 244 8.54 -13.56 12.76
N ALA A 245 7.31 -13.46 12.25
CA ALA A 245 6.23 -14.40 12.55
C ALA A 245 6.28 -15.69 11.70
N ALA A 246 7.11 -15.74 10.66
CA ALA A 246 7.28 -16.95 9.88
C ALA A 246 8.01 -17.99 10.74
N PRO A 247 7.49 -19.24 10.86
CA PRO A 247 8.19 -20.28 11.59
C PRO A 247 9.56 -20.46 10.92
N ALA A 248 10.63 -20.47 11.73
CA ALA A 248 11.94 -20.87 11.26
C ALA A 248 11.78 -22.27 10.65
N VAL A 249 11.81 -22.34 9.32
CA VAL A 249 11.88 -23.63 8.63
C VAL A 249 13.18 -24.25 9.13
N PRO A 250 13.14 -25.41 9.83
CA PRO A 250 14.37 -26.06 10.22
C PRO A 250 15.14 -26.34 8.92
N GLU A 251 16.34 -25.75 8.83
CA GLU A 251 17.27 -26.00 7.74
C GLU A 251 17.36 -27.53 7.56
N PRO A 252 17.09 -28.07 6.36
CA PRO A 252 17.19 -29.50 6.15
C PRO A 252 18.60 -29.92 6.56
N PRO A 253 18.76 -31.01 7.35
CA PRO A 253 20.07 -31.43 7.82
C PRO A 253 21.00 -31.58 6.62
N ALA A 254 22.17 -30.96 6.70
CA ALA A 254 23.17 -30.99 5.65
C ALA A 254 23.35 -32.43 5.14
N PRO A 255 23.35 -32.66 3.81
CA PRO A 255 23.57 -33.98 3.25
C PRO A 255 25.00 -34.42 3.60
N GLY A 256 25.14 -35.21 4.67
CA GLY A 256 26.45 -35.65 5.16
C GLY A 256 26.54 -35.96 6.65
N ALA A 257 25.51 -35.66 7.46
CA ALA A 257 25.48 -36.13 8.85
C ALA A 257 25.33 -37.66 8.89
N ARG A 258 26.46 -38.37 8.90
CA ARG A 258 26.51 -39.81 9.14
C ARG A 258 25.79 -40.10 10.46
N PRO A 259 24.91 -41.12 10.52
CA PRO A 259 24.33 -41.55 11.77
C PRO A 259 25.45 -41.85 12.77
N LEU A 260 25.45 -41.16 13.90
CA LEU A 260 26.31 -41.49 15.04
C LEU A 260 26.02 -42.94 15.42
N ASP A 261 27.04 -43.78 15.41
CA ASP A 261 26.96 -45.19 15.75
C ASP A 261 26.23 -45.36 17.09
N ARG A 262 25.06 -46.02 17.01
CA ARG A 262 24.34 -46.51 18.17
C ARG A 262 25.24 -47.55 18.85
N PRO A 263 25.57 -47.41 20.15
CA PRO A 263 26.35 -48.44 20.82
C PRO A 263 25.60 -49.76 20.76
N ALA A 264 26.29 -50.79 20.28
CA ALA A 264 25.77 -52.14 20.11
C ALA A 264 25.17 -52.63 21.43
N ALA A 265 23.90 -53.03 21.38
CA ALA A 265 23.27 -53.79 22.44
C ALA A 265 24.07 -55.09 22.64
N GLN A 266 24.44 -55.36 23.89
CA GLN A 266 25.08 -56.60 24.30
C GLN A 266 24.18 -57.79 23.95
N SER A 267 24.74 -58.76 23.22
CA SER A 267 24.11 -60.03 22.89
C SER A 267 23.83 -60.85 24.16
N PRO A 268 22.67 -61.50 24.30
CA PRO A 268 22.43 -62.44 25.39
C PRO A 268 23.19 -63.76 25.17
N THR A 269 23.86 -64.20 26.23
CA THR A 269 24.61 -65.45 26.42
C THR A 269 23.78 -66.70 26.08
N PRO A 270 24.34 -67.72 25.40
CA PRO A 270 23.67 -69.00 25.19
C PRO A 270 23.72 -69.88 26.45
N THR A 271 22.58 -70.37 26.90
CA THR A 271 22.45 -71.43 27.92
C THR A 271 22.70 -72.81 27.30
N PRO A 272 23.44 -73.72 27.97
CA PRO A 272 23.66 -75.07 27.46
C PRO A 272 22.41 -75.95 27.67
N VAL A 273 22.07 -76.71 26.65
CA VAL A 273 20.99 -77.70 26.65
C VAL A 273 21.56 -79.02 27.19
N THR A 274 21.11 -79.45 28.37
CA THR A 274 21.49 -80.75 28.91
C THR A 274 20.51 -81.81 28.41
N SER A 275 21.02 -82.70 27.56
CA SER A 275 20.37 -83.92 27.09
C SER A 275 20.38 -84.98 28.19
N THR A 276 19.21 -85.46 28.60
CA THR A 276 19.10 -86.68 29.41
C THR A 276 17.94 -87.54 28.90
N SER A 277 18.28 -88.59 28.15
CA SER A 277 17.42 -89.77 27.97
C SER A 277 17.34 -90.56 29.29
N PRO A 278 16.23 -91.25 29.56
CA PRO A 278 16.32 -92.71 29.66
C PRO A 278 15.11 -93.41 29.02
N LEU A 279 15.34 -94.44 28.20
CA LEU A 279 15.35 -95.86 28.58
C LEU A 279 13.93 -96.48 28.60
N SER A 280 13.62 -97.18 27.51
CA SER A 280 12.60 -98.25 27.43
C SER A 280 12.94 -99.36 28.45
N PRO A 281 11.97 -100.16 28.95
CA PRO A 281 11.58 -101.32 28.15
C PRO A 281 10.16 -101.89 28.35
N ARG A 282 9.75 -102.61 27.28
CA ARG A 282 8.83 -103.75 27.18
C ARG A 282 7.33 -103.57 27.44
#